data_AF-A0A1C5RHE4-F1
#
_entry.id   AF-A0A1C5RHE4-F1
#
_cell.length_a   1.000
_cell.length_b   1.000
_cell.length_c   1.000
_cell.angle_alpha   90.00
_cell.angle_beta   90.00
_cell.angle_gamma   90.00
#
_symmetry.space_group_name_H-M   'P 1'
#
loop_
_entity.id
_entity.type
_entity.pdbx_description
1 polymer ?
#
loop_
_entity_poly.entity_id
_entity_poly.type
_entity_poly.pdbx_seq_one_letter_code
_entity_poly.pdbx_strand_id
1 'polypeptide(L)'
;MKAIGKTQKNYPSIKFHLYSGNAQYVEEQLDQGIFDLGIVTNPVDLSKYDYLKLPTLDTWGVLMKKDSELAKLDTISPKDLLDKPMIISNQEMVKNGISGWLGGNQRALNVVTTYNLFYNAMLMCEERCKCTGYRFNTCSTGLCFNFKKSS
;
A
#
# COMPACT_ATOMS: atom_id res chain seq x y z
N MET A 1 -11.13 5.38 10.77
CA MET A 1 -11.47 5.98 12.08
C MET A 1 -12.48 7.12 11.98
N LYS A 2 -12.26 8.21 11.21
CA LYS A 2 -13.21 9.34 11.13
C LYS A 2 -14.63 8.94 10.69
N ALA A 3 -14.77 8.06 9.68
CA ALA A 3 -16.06 7.58 9.22
C ALA A 3 -16.81 6.79 10.31
N ILE A 4 -16.14 5.80 10.92
CA ILE A 4 -16.69 5.02 12.05
C ILE A 4 -17.15 5.94 13.19
N GLY A 5 -16.33 6.93 13.57
CA GLY A 5 -16.69 7.87 14.63
C GLY A 5 -17.92 8.72 14.31
N LYS A 6 -18.06 9.16 13.05
CA LYS A 6 -19.28 9.86 12.59
C LYS A 6 -20.50 8.94 12.62
N THR A 7 -20.37 7.69 12.16
CA THR A 7 -21.47 6.73 12.16
C THR A 7 -21.92 6.40 13.57
N GLN A 8 -21.00 6.11 14.49
CA GLN A 8 -21.36 5.83 15.89
C GLN A 8 -21.98 7.03 16.59
N LYS A 9 -21.57 8.26 16.26
CA LYS A 9 -22.20 9.46 16.80
C LYS A 9 -23.68 9.57 16.42
N ASN A 10 -24.02 9.22 15.18
CA ASN A 10 -25.40 9.29 14.69
C ASN A 10 -26.21 8.01 15.00
N TYR A 11 -25.53 6.87 15.16
CA TYR A 11 -26.12 5.54 15.38
C TYR A 11 -25.33 4.73 16.42
N PRO A 12 -25.54 4.98 17.73
CA PRO A 12 -24.69 4.41 18.80
C PRO A 12 -24.81 2.89 18.99
N SER A 13 -25.88 2.29 18.48
CA SER A 13 -26.12 0.85 18.52
C SER A 13 -25.23 0.07 17.55
N ILE A 14 -24.73 0.71 16.50
CA ILE A 14 -23.84 0.06 15.52
C ILE A 14 -22.47 -0.21 16.15
N LYS A 15 -22.08 -1.47 16.17
CA LYS A 15 -20.75 -1.94 16.59
C LYS A 15 -19.94 -2.32 15.37
N PHE A 16 -18.64 -2.03 15.40
CA PHE A 16 -17.73 -2.30 14.30
C PHE A 16 -16.70 -3.32 14.75
N HIS A 17 -16.49 -4.36 13.93
CA HIS A 17 -15.40 -5.30 14.06
C HIS A 17 -14.45 -5.08 12.88
N LEU A 18 -13.21 -4.66 13.16
CA LEU A 18 -12.24 -4.31 12.13
C LEU A 18 -11.23 -5.44 11.95
N TYR A 19 -11.11 -5.90 10.70
CA TYR A 19 -10.11 -6.87 10.28
C TYR A 19 -9.20 -6.24 9.24
N SER A 20 -7.92 -6.58 9.29
CA SER A 20 -6.92 -6.17 8.32
C SER A 20 -6.34 -7.40 7.66
N GLY A 21 -6.42 -7.44 6.33
CA GLY A 21 -5.90 -8.53 5.52
C GLY A 21 -5.59 -8.04 4.11
N ASN A 22 -5.15 -8.95 3.25
CA ASN A 22 -5.02 -8.68 1.82
C ASN A 22 -6.39 -8.77 1.13
N ALA A 23 -6.45 -8.34 -0.13
CA ALA A 23 -7.69 -8.35 -0.90
C ALA A 23 -8.29 -9.77 -1.00
N GLN A 24 -7.47 -10.79 -1.23
CA GLN A 24 -7.91 -12.18 -1.31
C GLN A 24 -8.59 -12.64 -0.01
N TYR A 25 -7.99 -12.38 1.15
CA TYR A 25 -8.60 -12.72 2.43
C TYR A 25 -9.93 -11.99 2.63
N VAL A 26 -10.01 -10.71 2.26
CA VAL A 26 -11.26 -9.95 2.35
C VAL A 26 -12.34 -10.56 1.44
N GLU A 27 -12.00 -10.92 0.20
CA GLU A 27 -12.91 -11.59 -0.75
C GLU A 27 -13.41 -12.94 -0.20
N GLU A 28 -12.51 -13.78 0.33
CA GLU A 28 -12.87 -15.07 0.92
C GLU A 28 -13.83 -14.92 2.11
N GLN A 29 -13.64 -13.92 2.96
CA GLN A 29 -14.52 -13.65 4.11
C GLN A 29 -15.86 -13.04 3.69
N LEU A 30 -15.90 -12.27 2.60
CA LEU A 30 -17.15 -11.79 1.99
C LEU A 30 -17.93 -12.96 1.37
N ASP A 31 -17.26 -13.84 0.63
CA ASP A 31 -17.88 -15.03 0.01
C ASP A 31 -18.47 -15.99 1.05
N GLN A 32 -17.88 -16.04 2.25
CA GLN A 32 -18.39 -16.82 3.39
C GLN A 32 -19.49 -16.12 4.20
N GLY A 33 -19.81 -14.85 3.89
CA GLY A 33 -20.77 -14.05 4.65
C GLY A 33 -20.31 -13.68 6.06
N ILE A 34 -19.00 -13.75 6.33
CA ILE A 34 -18.41 -13.39 7.62
C ILE A 34 -18.23 -11.88 7.72
N PHE A 35 -17.83 -11.25 6.60
CA PHE A 35 -17.73 -9.79 6.51
C PHE A 35 -18.98 -9.22 5.84
N ASP A 36 -19.50 -8.13 6.41
CA ASP A 36 -20.58 -7.37 5.79
C ASP A 36 -20.07 -6.42 4.70
N LEU A 37 -18.84 -5.92 4.84
CA LEU A 37 -18.25 -4.88 3.98
C LEU A 37 -16.74 -5.10 3.83
N GLY A 38 -16.23 -4.95 2.59
CA GLY A 38 -14.81 -4.97 2.26
C GLY A 38 -14.34 -3.64 1.69
N ILE A 39 -13.20 -3.14 2.17
CA ILE A 39 -12.47 -2.03 1.54
C ILE A 39 -11.22 -2.61 0.92
N VAL A 40 -11.16 -2.62 -0.42
CA VAL A 40 -10.09 -3.25 -1.18
C VAL A 40 -9.53 -2.28 -2.22
N THR A 41 -8.24 -2.42 -2.53
CA THR A 41 -7.55 -1.67 -3.59
C THR A 41 -7.42 -2.55 -4.84
N ASN A 42 -7.65 -1.95 -6.00
CA ASN A 42 -7.52 -2.64 -7.28
C ASN A 42 -6.09 -3.17 -7.52
N PRO A 43 -5.92 -4.18 -8.39
CA PRO A 43 -6.97 -4.94 -9.10
C PRO A 43 -7.59 -6.04 -8.22
N VAL A 44 -8.92 -6.14 -8.25
CA VAL A 44 -9.73 -7.19 -7.60
C VAL A 44 -10.90 -7.53 -8.53
N ASP A 45 -11.35 -8.80 -8.52
CA ASP A 45 -12.53 -9.18 -9.29
C ASP A 45 -13.79 -8.83 -8.49
N LEU A 46 -14.49 -7.80 -8.94
CA LEU A 46 -15.70 -7.29 -8.30
C LEU A 46 -16.99 -7.84 -8.92
N SER A 47 -16.91 -8.78 -9.87
CA SER A 47 -18.07 -9.29 -10.60
C SER A 47 -19.15 -9.91 -9.70
N LYS A 48 -18.76 -10.39 -8.52
CA LYS A 48 -19.63 -11.01 -7.52
C LYS A 48 -20.25 -10.03 -6.51
N TYR A 49 -19.85 -8.76 -6.53
CA TYR A 49 -20.18 -7.81 -5.45
C TYR A 49 -20.78 -6.51 -5.98
N ASP A 50 -21.70 -5.94 -5.21
CA ASP A 50 -22.03 -4.52 -5.35
C ASP A 50 -20.88 -3.68 -4.78
N TYR A 51 -20.44 -2.67 -5.53
CA TYR A 51 -19.30 -1.87 -5.13
C TYR A 51 -19.49 -0.37 -5.41
N LEU A 52 -18.83 0.44 -4.58
CA LEU A 52 -18.72 1.88 -4.75
C LEU A 52 -17.23 2.25 -4.87
N LYS A 53 -16.89 2.99 -5.91
CA LYS A 53 -15.53 3.54 -6.06
C LYS A 53 -15.38 4.75 -5.13
N LEU A 54 -14.43 4.66 -4.20
CA LEU A 54 -14.07 5.81 -3.37
C LEU A 54 -13.40 6.89 -4.26
N PRO A 55 -13.70 8.19 -4.07
CA PRO A 55 -13.22 9.28 -4.92
C PRO A 55 -11.75 9.65 -4.68
N THR A 56 -10.92 8.67 -4.33
CA THR A 56 -9.51 8.86 -4.00
C THR A 56 -8.64 8.16 -5.03
N LEU A 57 -7.66 8.89 -5.55
CA LEU A 57 -6.61 8.32 -6.38
C LEU A 57 -5.51 7.76 -5.49
N ASP A 58 -5.03 6.59 -5.84
CA ASP A 58 -3.90 5.97 -5.17
C ASP A 58 -2.60 6.65 -5.61
N THR A 59 -2.00 7.43 -4.70
CA THR A 59 -0.69 8.02 -4.91
C THR A 59 0.38 7.03 -4.47
N TRP A 60 1.23 6.67 -5.41
CA TRP A 60 2.38 5.81 -5.20
C TRP A 60 3.54 6.62 -4.62
N GLY A 61 4.24 6.02 -3.66
CA GLY A 61 5.41 6.65 -3.04
C GLY A 61 6.44 5.64 -2.57
N VAL A 62 7.64 6.14 -2.35
CA VAL A 62 8.75 5.38 -1.80
C VAL A 62 8.91 5.73 -0.33
N LEU A 63 8.94 4.69 0.50
CA LEU A 63 9.18 4.74 1.93
C LEU A 63 10.67 4.54 2.20
N MET A 64 11.27 5.46 2.93
CA MET A 64 12.68 5.40 3.30
C MET A 64 12.95 6.13 4.60
N LYS A 65 14.14 5.95 5.17
CA LYS A 65 14.62 6.79 6.26
C LYS A 65 14.85 8.22 5.78
N LYS A 66 14.64 9.19 6.68
CA LYS A 66 14.80 10.62 6.38
C LYS A 66 16.22 11.02 5.98
N ASP A 67 17.22 10.26 6.40
CA ASP A 67 18.64 10.46 6.06
C ASP A 67 19.05 9.79 4.74
N SER A 68 18.13 9.12 4.05
CA SER A 68 18.39 8.54 2.73
C SER A 68 18.69 9.62 1.69
N GLU A 69 19.63 9.34 0.79
CA GLU A 69 19.91 10.23 -0.35
C GLU A 69 18.67 10.49 -1.22
N LEU A 70 17.78 9.50 -1.34
CA LEU A 70 16.52 9.66 -2.07
C LEU A 70 15.53 10.62 -1.39
N ALA A 71 15.68 10.85 -0.09
CA ALA A 71 14.83 11.77 0.66
C ALA A 71 15.15 13.24 0.34
N LYS A 72 16.29 13.51 -0.29
CA LYS A 72 16.72 14.84 -0.74
C LYS A 72 16.15 15.22 -2.11
N LEU A 73 15.61 14.25 -2.85
CA LEU A 73 15.05 14.49 -4.19
C LEU A 73 13.62 15.04 -4.05
N ASP A 74 13.22 15.94 -4.94
CA ASP A 74 11.82 16.41 -5.00
C ASP A 74 10.90 15.38 -5.65
N THR A 75 11.44 14.52 -6.52
CA THR A 75 10.73 13.44 -7.21
C THR A 75 11.65 12.24 -7.42
N ILE A 76 11.09 11.03 -7.35
CA ILE A 76 11.83 9.78 -7.62
C ILE A 76 11.43 9.23 -8.98
N SER A 77 12.44 8.88 -9.78
CA SER A 77 12.28 8.16 -11.03
C SER A 77 12.62 6.67 -10.86
N PRO A 78 12.18 5.80 -11.79
CA PRO A 78 12.57 4.39 -11.79
C PRO A 78 14.08 4.16 -11.74
N LYS A 79 14.86 5.02 -12.41
CA LYS A 79 16.33 4.92 -12.49
C LYS A 79 16.99 5.07 -11.12
N ASP A 80 16.39 5.87 -10.24
CA ASP A 80 16.90 6.09 -8.89
C ASP A 80 16.75 4.86 -7.99
N LEU A 81 15.97 3.86 -8.41
CA LEU A 81 15.65 2.67 -7.61
C LEU A 81 16.34 1.39 -8.11
N LEU A 82 16.90 1.37 -9.32
CA LEU A 82 17.42 0.15 -9.96
C LEU A 82 18.48 -0.57 -9.12
N ASP A 83 19.45 0.18 -8.58
CA ASP A 83 20.59 -0.37 -7.85
C ASP A 83 20.36 -0.48 -6.33
N LYS A 84 19.12 -0.27 -5.86
CA LYS A 84 18.81 -0.20 -4.42
C LYS A 84 18.04 -1.44 -3.96
N PRO A 85 18.32 -1.95 -2.75
CA PRO A 85 17.55 -3.06 -2.18
C PRO A 85 16.12 -2.60 -1.89
N MET A 86 15.16 -3.22 -2.57
CA MET A 86 13.75 -2.87 -2.50
C MET A 86 12.96 -3.88 -1.67
N ILE A 87 12.08 -3.36 -0.81
CA ILE A 87 11.01 -4.13 -0.17
C ILE A 87 9.69 -3.76 -0.85
N ILE A 88 9.01 -4.73 -1.44
CA ILE A 88 7.78 -4.50 -2.21
C ILE A 88 6.61 -5.39 -1.74
N SER A 89 5.39 -4.98 -2.08
CA SER A 89 4.21 -5.80 -1.79
C SER A 89 4.24 -7.08 -2.62
N ASN A 90 3.93 -8.22 -1.99
CA ASN A 90 3.77 -9.49 -2.70
C ASN A 90 2.63 -9.42 -3.74
N GLN A 91 1.61 -8.60 -3.48
CA GLN A 91 0.52 -8.39 -4.43
C GLN A 91 0.97 -7.62 -5.68
N GLU A 92 1.91 -6.68 -5.54
CA GLU A 92 2.45 -5.90 -6.66
C GLU A 92 3.34 -6.73 -7.59
N MET A 93 4.08 -7.70 -7.01
CA MET A 93 4.83 -8.71 -7.78
C MET A 93 3.92 -9.53 -8.69
N VAL A 94 2.73 -9.88 -8.20
CA VAL A 94 1.76 -10.70 -8.95
C VAL A 94 0.99 -9.86 -9.96
N LYS A 95 0.70 -8.60 -9.64
CA LYS A 95 -0.25 -7.76 -10.39
C LYS A 95 0.41 -6.81 -11.40
N ASN A 96 1.73 -6.83 -11.52
CA ASN A 96 2.49 -6.01 -12.47
C ASN A 96 2.20 -4.50 -12.38
N GLY A 97 1.62 -3.99 -11.27
CA GLY A 97 1.13 -2.61 -11.18
C GLY A 97 2.24 -1.58 -11.36
N ILE A 98 3.40 -1.84 -10.77
CA ILE A 98 4.59 -1.00 -10.91
C ILE A 98 5.35 -1.22 -12.24
N SER A 99 5.06 -2.31 -12.98
CA SER A 99 5.82 -2.65 -14.21
C SER A 99 5.75 -1.55 -15.26
N GLY A 100 4.58 -0.96 -15.47
CA GLY A 100 4.38 0.13 -16.41
C GLY A 100 5.15 1.39 -16.02
N TRP A 101 5.25 1.68 -14.72
CA TRP A 101 6.06 2.80 -14.23
C TRP A 101 7.56 2.55 -14.38
N LEU A 102 8.02 1.31 -14.24
CA LEU A 102 9.42 0.90 -14.42
C LEU A 102 9.83 0.76 -15.89
N GLY A 103 8.96 1.10 -16.85
CA GLY A 103 9.26 0.96 -18.27
C GLY A 103 9.20 -0.49 -18.79
N GLY A 104 8.38 -1.34 -18.15
CA GLY A 104 8.09 -2.70 -18.60
C GLY A 104 9.05 -3.77 -18.11
N ASN A 105 10.10 -3.43 -17.36
CA ASN A 105 11.09 -4.41 -16.88
C ASN A 105 11.23 -4.41 -15.35
N GLN A 106 10.30 -5.08 -14.66
CA GLN A 106 10.38 -5.27 -13.20
C GLN A 106 11.63 -6.03 -12.75
N ARG A 107 12.22 -6.87 -13.62
CA ARG A 107 13.45 -7.62 -13.33
C ARG A 107 14.67 -6.72 -13.12
N ALA A 108 14.55 -5.43 -13.42
CA ALA A 108 15.59 -4.44 -13.18
C ALA A 108 15.62 -3.93 -11.72
N LEU A 109 14.59 -4.22 -10.89
CA LEU A 109 14.62 -3.88 -9.47
C LEU A 109 15.30 -4.99 -8.67
N ASN A 110 16.23 -4.59 -7.78
CA ASN A 110 16.82 -5.48 -6.80
C ASN A 110 15.86 -5.72 -5.61
N VAL A 111 14.89 -6.63 -5.81
CA VAL A 111 13.92 -7.01 -4.78
C VAL A 111 14.58 -7.94 -3.77
N VAL A 112 14.81 -7.47 -2.55
CA VAL A 112 15.43 -8.25 -1.48
C VAL A 112 14.41 -8.90 -0.54
N THR A 113 13.23 -8.30 -0.43
CA THR A 113 12.16 -8.75 0.47
C THR A 113 10.79 -8.41 -0.11
N THR A 114 9.80 -9.27 0.14
CA THR A 114 8.39 -8.98 -0.12
C THR A 114 7.57 -8.99 1.16
N TYR A 115 6.49 -8.18 1.23
CA TYR A 115 5.57 -8.17 2.37
C TYR A 115 4.11 -8.39 1.93
N ASN A 116 3.30 -8.98 2.80
CA ASN A 116 1.85 -9.10 2.59
C ASN A 116 1.07 -7.92 3.19
N LEU A 117 1.49 -7.46 4.38
CA LEU A 117 0.90 -6.32 5.07
C LEU A 117 1.91 -5.19 5.15
N PHE A 118 1.51 -4.00 4.71
CA PHE A 118 2.40 -2.84 4.64
C PHE A 118 2.98 -2.44 6.01
N TYR A 119 2.26 -2.70 7.10
CA TYR A 119 2.76 -2.48 8.46
C TYR A 119 4.12 -3.15 8.70
N ASN A 120 4.31 -4.36 8.20
CA ASN A 120 5.57 -5.09 8.34
C ASN A 120 6.71 -4.40 7.57
N ALA A 121 6.40 -3.80 6.42
CA ALA A 121 7.38 -3.03 5.64
C ALA A 121 7.82 -1.75 6.36
N MET A 122 6.90 -1.08 7.07
CA MET A 122 7.25 0.08 7.90
C MET A 122 8.24 -0.31 8.99
N LEU A 123 7.92 -1.36 9.75
CA LEU A 123 8.80 -1.84 10.83
C LEU A 123 10.19 -2.21 10.28
N MET A 124 10.26 -2.90 9.14
CA MET A 124 11.53 -3.24 8.49
C MET A 124 12.34 -2.01 8.03
N CYS A 125 11.66 -0.91 7.66
CA CYS A 125 12.32 0.34 7.29
C CYS A 125 12.75 1.17 8.51
N GLU A 126 12.06 1.06 9.64
CA GLU A 126 12.44 1.72 10.90
C GLU A 126 13.62 1.01 11.56
N GLU A 127 13.61 -0.33 11.56
CA GLU A 127 14.74 -1.12 12.04
C GLU A 127 15.97 -0.94 11.14
N ARG A 128 17.16 -1.31 11.62
CA ARG A 128 18.48 -1.03 11.00
C ARG A 128 18.73 -1.67 9.62
N CYS A 129 17.69 -2.13 8.91
CA CYS A 129 17.78 -2.55 7.52
C CYS A 129 17.97 -1.31 6.62
N LYS A 130 19.02 -1.32 5.79
CA LYS A 130 19.26 -0.31 4.74
C LYS A 130 18.34 -0.55 3.53
N CYS A 131 17.05 -0.76 3.77
CA CYS A 131 16.12 -1.16 2.73
C CYS A 131 15.06 -0.08 2.51
N THR A 132 14.72 0.13 1.25
CA THR A 132 13.72 1.11 0.83
C THR A 132 12.39 0.39 0.61
N GLY A 133 11.37 0.77 1.37
CA GLY A 133 10.01 0.24 1.24
C GLY A 133 9.22 0.98 0.18
N TYR A 134 8.16 0.37 -0.34
CA TYR A 134 7.25 0.99 -1.30
C TYR A 134 5.83 1.04 -0.71
N ARG A 135 5.08 2.15 -0.86
CA ARG A 135 3.76 2.34 -0.20
C ARG A 135 2.74 3.18 -0.99
N PHE A 136 1.47 2.89 -0.73
CA PHE A 136 0.30 3.78 -0.66
C PHE A 136 0.00 4.38 0.75
N ASN A 137 0.24 5.68 0.93
CA ASN A 137 -0.29 6.61 1.97
C ASN A 137 -0.46 6.15 3.45
N THR A 138 0.44 6.55 4.36
CA THR A 138 0.25 7.20 5.69
C THR A 138 1.64 7.49 6.30
N CYS A 139 1.81 8.64 6.98
CA CYS A 139 3.10 9.06 7.55
C CYS A 139 3.24 8.59 9.01
N SER A 140 4.35 7.93 9.37
CA SER A 140 4.79 7.70 10.75
C SER A 140 6.10 8.45 11.03
N THR A 141 6.35 8.72 12.31
CA THR A 141 7.48 9.53 12.78
C THR A 141 8.82 8.82 12.59
N GLY A 142 9.58 9.20 11.57
CA GLY A 142 10.94 8.70 11.33
C GLY A 142 11.21 8.34 9.86
N LEU A 143 10.14 8.19 9.07
CA LEU A 143 10.20 7.84 7.66
C LEU A 143 9.86 9.06 6.78
N CYS A 144 10.41 9.08 5.57
CA CYS A 144 10.09 10.05 4.53
C CYS A 144 9.28 9.35 3.44
N PHE A 145 8.23 10.04 2.97
CA PHE A 145 7.46 9.66 1.80
C PHE A 145 7.76 10.64 0.68
N ASN A 146 8.37 10.14 -0.39
CA ASN A 146 8.47 10.90 -1.61
C ASN A 146 7.41 10.39 -2.59
N PHE A 147 6.44 11.26 -2.90
CA PHE A 147 5.30 10.95 -3.72
C PHE A 147 5.54 11.37 -5.16
N LYS A 148 5.03 10.57 -6.09
CA LYS A 148 4.85 11.04 -7.47
C LYS A 148 3.67 12.02 -7.50
N LYS A 149 3.88 13.24 -8.00
CA LYS A 149 2.82 14.00 -8.68
C LYS A 149 3.04 13.76 -10.17
N SER A 150 2.28 12.86 -10.79
CA SER A 150 2.31 12.77 -12.25
C SER A 150 1.41 13.87 -12.79
N SER A 151 1.98 14.74 -13.61
CA SER A 151 1.24 15.38 -14.70
C SER A 151 0.68 14.31 -15.65
#